data_AF-A0A4S2V1Z3-F1
#
_entry.id   AF-A0A4S2V1Z3-F1
#
_cell.length_a   1.000
_cell.length_b   1.000
_cell.length_c   1.000
_cell.angle_alpha   90.00
_cell.angle_beta   90.00
_cell.angle_gamma   90.00
#
_symmetry.space_group_name_H-M   'P 1'
#
loop_
_entity.id
_entity.type
_entity.pdbx_description
1 polymer ?
#
loop_
_entity_poly.entity_id
_entity_poly.type
_entity_poly.pdbx_seq_one_letter_code
_entity_poly.pdbx_strand_id
1 'polypeptide(L)'
;MTDVVFANSENPITPSISIIHDDESFRVEWVALNVSAQDLPSFVDRLLVERIPEGCPGSDDVSHEAVFDSDVDGDPDDFTEPDLLAGETGPLMEPQVGPFPVGDYRLTVTLANDLGVGHTTFHCVPVVAAV
;
A
#
# COMPACT_ATOMS: atom_id res chain seq x y z
N MET A 1 -4.74 -8.69 18.59
CA MET A 1 -4.68 -9.58 17.41
C MET A 1 -5.22 -8.74 16.27
N THR A 2 -4.60 -8.79 15.10
CA THR A 2 -5.05 -8.00 13.95
C THR A 2 -6.32 -8.61 13.37
N ASP A 3 -7.33 -7.79 13.12
CA ASP A 3 -8.67 -8.20 12.68
C ASP A 3 -8.83 -8.10 11.16
N VAL A 4 -8.02 -7.26 10.49
CA VAL A 4 -7.96 -7.12 9.03
C VAL A 4 -6.55 -7.44 8.53
N VAL A 5 -6.42 -8.40 7.62
CA VAL A 5 -5.14 -8.83 7.03
C VAL A 5 -5.17 -8.73 5.52
N PHE A 6 -4.01 -8.81 4.88
CA PHE A 6 -3.95 -8.91 3.42
C PHE A 6 -4.47 -10.28 2.97
N ALA A 7 -5.42 -10.30 2.03
CA ALA A 7 -5.99 -11.54 1.52
C ALA A 7 -4.95 -12.41 0.80
N ASN A 8 -3.98 -11.78 0.13
CA ASN A 8 -2.83 -12.44 -0.47
C ASN A 8 -1.61 -12.32 0.45
N SER A 9 -1.32 -13.35 1.25
CA SER A 9 -0.19 -13.32 2.17
C SER A 9 1.18 -13.47 1.50
N GLU A 10 1.23 -14.00 0.28
CA GLU A 10 2.50 -14.20 -0.45
C GLU A 10 2.95 -12.92 -1.16
N ASN A 11 2.00 -12.20 -1.76
CA ASN A 11 2.23 -10.93 -2.44
C ASN A 11 1.16 -9.91 -1.99
N PRO A 12 1.28 -9.36 -0.77
CA PRO A 12 0.24 -8.53 -0.17
C PRO A 12 0.07 -7.17 -0.85
N ILE A 13 1.14 -6.66 -1.47
CA ILE A 13 1.19 -5.40 -2.19
C ILE A 13 1.88 -5.67 -3.53
N THR A 14 1.21 -5.39 -4.64
CA THR A 14 1.74 -5.66 -5.99
C THR A 14 1.61 -4.42 -6.86
N PRO A 15 2.66 -3.94 -7.53
CA PRO A 15 2.49 -2.91 -8.55
C PRO A 15 1.81 -3.49 -9.80
N SER A 16 0.96 -2.72 -10.46
CA SER A 16 0.26 -3.15 -11.69
C SER A 16 1.19 -3.42 -12.87
N ILE A 17 2.45 -2.98 -12.77
CA ILE A 17 3.51 -3.18 -13.78
C ILE A 17 4.76 -3.74 -13.11
N SER A 18 5.47 -4.62 -13.82
CA SER A 18 6.65 -5.31 -13.27
C SER A 18 7.96 -4.51 -13.40
N ILE A 19 8.00 -3.54 -14.31
CA ILE A 19 9.11 -2.60 -14.48
C ILE A 19 8.47 -1.23 -14.52
N ILE A 20 8.91 -0.34 -13.62
CA ILE A 20 8.38 1.02 -13.49
C ILE A 20 9.44 1.98 -14.02
N HIS A 21 9.08 2.77 -15.02
CA HIS A 21 9.93 3.83 -15.55
C HIS A 21 9.70 5.15 -14.83
N ASP A 22 10.67 6.06 -14.92
CA ASP A 22 10.66 7.35 -14.22
C ASP A 22 9.69 8.39 -14.82
N ASP A 23 9.09 8.09 -15.96
CA ASP A 23 8.11 8.93 -16.65
C ASP A 23 6.67 8.38 -16.58
N GLU A 24 6.44 7.24 -15.92
CA GLU A 24 5.12 6.62 -15.81
C GLU A 24 4.58 6.57 -14.38
N SER A 25 3.27 6.74 -14.26
CA SER A 25 2.51 6.42 -13.06
C SER A 25 2.08 4.94 -13.10
N PHE A 26 1.94 4.31 -11.94
CA PHE A 26 1.50 2.92 -11.81
C PHE A 26 0.46 2.77 -10.71
N ARG A 27 -0.29 1.66 -10.70
CA ARG A 27 -1.21 1.34 -9.61
C ARG A 27 -0.54 0.45 -8.59
N VAL A 28 -0.91 0.64 -7.32
CA VAL A 28 -0.49 -0.24 -6.22
C VAL A 28 -1.71 -1.06 -5.82
N GLU A 29 -1.58 -2.38 -5.89
CA GLU A 29 -2.70 -3.31 -5.74
C GLU A 29 -2.63 -4.07 -4.41
N TRP A 30 -3.75 -4.13 -3.68
CA TRP A 30 -3.93 -4.99 -2.51
C TRP A 30 -5.41 -5.34 -2.28
N VAL A 31 -5.66 -6.30 -1.39
CA VAL A 31 -7.00 -6.74 -0.99
C VAL A 31 -7.02 -7.00 0.51
N ALA A 32 -7.98 -6.42 1.23
CA ALA A 32 -8.22 -6.70 2.65
C ALA A 32 -9.03 -7.99 2.87
N LEU A 33 -8.82 -8.65 4.00
CA LEU A 33 -9.57 -9.81 4.49
C LEU A 33 -9.91 -9.59 5.96
N ASN A 34 -11.20 -9.64 6.31
CA ASN A 34 -11.64 -9.61 7.70
C ASN A 34 -11.52 -11.02 8.32
N VAL A 35 -10.57 -11.19 9.22
CA VAL A 35 -10.34 -12.46 9.95
C VAL A 35 -10.97 -12.47 11.34
N SER A 36 -11.66 -11.39 11.71
CA SER A 36 -12.35 -11.30 12.99
C SER A 36 -13.65 -12.11 13.00
N ALA A 37 -14.25 -12.24 14.18
CA ALA A 37 -15.56 -12.87 14.35
C ALA A 37 -16.74 -11.90 14.14
N GLN A 38 -16.48 -10.65 13.76
CA GLN A 38 -17.48 -9.59 13.67
C GLN A 38 -17.41 -8.88 12.32
N ASP A 39 -18.53 -8.32 11.89
CA ASP A 39 -18.56 -7.45 10.72
C ASP A 39 -17.87 -6.13 11.07
N LEU A 40 -17.12 -5.59 10.12
CA LEU A 40 -16.44 -4.31 10.25
C LEU A 40 -17.19 -3.26 9.43
N PRO A 41 -17.46 -2.07 9.99
CA PRO A 41 -17.94 -0.95 9.19
C PRO A 41 -16.87 -0.53 8.17
N SER A 42 -17.25 0.24 7.16
CA SER A 42 -16.32 0.86 6.21
C SER A 42 -15.13 1.52 6.93
N PHE A 43 -13.93 1.33 6.39
CA PHE A 43 -12.67 1.83 6.93
C PHE A 43 -11.78 2.34 5.81
N VAL A 44 -10.68 3.01 6.18
CA VAL A 44 -9.74 3.59 5.21
C VAL A 44 -8.38 2.94 5.37
N ASP A 45 -7.83 2.47 4.27
CA ASP A 45 -6.45 2.00 4.19
C ASP A 45 -5.50 3.18 3.96
N ARG A 46 -4.21 2.98 4.22
CA ARG A 46 -3.19 3.98 3.95
C ARG A 46 -2.07 3.43 3.10
N LEU A 47 -1.67 4.17 2.07
CA LEU A 47 -0.48 3.94 1.26
C LEU A 47 0.54 5.05 1.52
N LEU A 48 1.73 4.67 1.99
CA LEU A 48 2.89 5.54 2.12
C LEU A 48 3.99 5.06 1.17
N VAL A 49 4.47 5.95 0.31
CA VAL A 49 5.60 5.69 -0.60
C VAL A 49 6.79 6.51 -0.14
N GLU A 50 7.88 5.83 0.16
CA GLU A 50 9.13 6.45 0.59
C GLU A 50 10.25 6.14 -0.41
N ARG A 51 11.11 7.13 -0.68
CA ARG A 51 12.33 6.91 -1.46
C ARG A 51 13.42 6.38 -0.54
N ILE A 52 14.06 5.26 -0.89
CA ILE A 52 15.11 4.59 -0.09
C ILE A 52 16.46 4.68 -0.82
N PRO A 53 17.28 5.72 -0.59
CA PRO A 53 18.50 5.97 -1.37
C PRO A 53 19.58 4.88 -1.25
N GLU A 54 19.61 4.17 -0.12
CA GLU A 54 20.56 3.08 0.12
C GLU A 54 20.13 1.72 -0.47
N GLY A 55 18.94 1.67 -1.08
CA GLY A 55 18.34 0.45 -1.61
C GLY A 55 17.45 -0.27 -0.61
N CYS A 56 16.47 -1.00 -1.12
CA CYS A 56 15.41 -1.62 -0.33
C CYS A 56 15.87 -2.92 0.36
N PRO A 57 15.48 -3.22 1.62
CA PRO A 57 14.48 -2.55 2.47
C PRO A 57 14.96 -1.30 3.23
N GLY A 58 16.15 -0.81 2.96
CA GLY A 58 16.85 0.20 3.75
C GLY A 58 17.94 -0.43 4.61
N SER A 59 18.94 0.37 4.98
CA SER A 59 20.06 -0.09 5.81
C SER A 59 19.87 0.21 7.29
N ASP A 60 18.89 1.05 7.61
CA ASP A 60 18.54 1.50 8.95
C ASP A 60 17.01 1.57 9.15
N ASP A 61 16.53 1.44 10.39
CA ASP A 61 15.11 1.63 10.74
C ASP A 61 14.73 3.12 10.76
N VAL A 62 15.36 3.95 9.92
CA VAL A 62 15.17 5.40 9.89
C VAL A 62 14.02 5.72 8.93
N SER A 63 13.27 6.78 9.23
CA SER A 63 12.23 7.27 8.32
C SER A 63 12.89 7.93 7.12
N HIS A 64 12.43 7.58 5.93
CA HIS A 64 12.92 8.15 4.68
C HIS A 64 12.01 9.28 4.20
N GLU A 65 12.40 9.95 3.13
CA GLU A 65 11.56 10.97 2.50
C GLU A 65 10.30 10.31 1.91
N ALA A 66 9.14 10.67 2.45
CA ALA A 66 7.85 10.36 1.86
C ALA A 66 7.68 11.16 0.57
N VAL A 67 7.48 10.45 -0.55
CA VAL A 67 7.18 11.05 -1.85
C VAL A 67 5.69 10.99 -2.20
N PHE A 68 4.93 10.19 -1.46
CA PHE A 68 3.47 10.15 -1.50
C PHE A 68 2.96 9.57 -0.17
N ASP A 69 1.96 10.21 0.43
CA ASP A 69 1.23 9.69 1.58
C ASP A 69 -0.27 9.85 1.33
N SER A 70 -1.04 8.76 1.29
CA SER A 70 -2.47 8.82 0.97
C SER A 70 -3.27 9.69 1.96
N ASP A 71 -2.82 9.80 3.21
CA ASP A 71 -3.46 10.65 4.23
C ASP A 71 -3.30 12.15 3.93
N VAL A 72 -2.32 12.53 3.08
CA VAL A 72 -1.95 13.93 2.79
C VAL A 72 -2.20 14.28 1.32
N ASP A 73 -1.80 13.39 0.41
CA ASP A 73 -1.73 13.61 -1.03
C ASP A 73 -2.84 12.86 -1.80
N GLY A 74 -3.43 11.82 -1.20
CA GLY A 74 -4.42 10.94 -1.83
C GLY A 74 -5.86 11.46 -1.76
N ASP A 75 -6.71 10.94 -2.64
CA ASP A 75 -8.17 11.05 -2.49
C ASP A 75 -8.65 9.92 -1.55
N PRO A 76 -9.24 10.22 -0.37
CA PRO A 76 -9.68 9.19 0.57
C PRO A 76 -10.63 8.16 -0.04
N ASP A 77 -11.42 8.53 -1.07
CA ASP A 77 -12.36 7.62 -1.73
C ASP A 77 -11.63 6.47 -2.45
N ASP A 78 -10.39 6.69 -2.91
CA ASP A 78 -9.55 5.66 -3.56
C ASP A 78 -8.97 4.64 -2.57
N PHE A 79 -9.06 4.91 -1.26
CA PHE A 79 -8.53 4.08 -0.17
C PHE A 79 -9.63 3.58 0.78
N THR A 80 -10.89 3.87 0.48
CA THR A 80 -12.03 3.50 1.31
C THR A 80 -12.50 2.09 0.98
N GLU A 81 -12.47 1.23 1.99
CA GLU A 81 -13.05 -0.10 1.97
C GLU A 81 -14.51 -0.03 2.45
N PRO A 82 -15.47 -0.70 1.78
CA PRO A 82 -16.86 -0.75 2.23
C PRO A 82 -17.01 -1.59 3.52
N ASP A 83 -18.22 -1.66 4.07
CA ASP A 83 -18.53 -2.59 5.16
C ASP A 83 -18.09 -4.02 4.80
N LEU A 84 -17.28 -4.62 5.66
CA LEU A 84 -16.62 -5.90 5.39
C LEU A 84 -17.07 -6.96 6.40
N LEU A 85 -17.84 -7.93 5.91
CA LEU A 85 -18.39 -8.99 6.74
C LEU A 85 -17.31 -9.92 7.29
N ALA A 86 -17.58 -10.58 8.42
CA ALA A 86 -16.68 -11.55 9.01
C ALA A 86 -16.32 -12.68 8.02
N GLY A 87 -15.02 -12.86 7.74
CA GLY A 87 -14.49 -13.89 6.85
C GLY A 87 -14.46 -13.53 5.36
N GLU A 88 -14.94 -12.34 4.97
CA GLU A 88 -14.98 -11.90 3.57
C GLU A 88 -13.77 -11.05 3.18
N THR A 89 -13.46 -11.03 1.88
CA THR A 89 -12.46 -10.14 1.28
C THR A 89 -13.09 -8.85 0.77
N GLY A 90 -12.38 -7.73 0.91
CA GLY A 90 -12.74 -6.46 0.31
C GLY A 90 -12.57 -6.45 -1.22
N PRO A 91 -12.98 -5.36 -1.89
CA PRO A 91 -12.57 -5.06 -3.26
C PRO A 91 -11.05 -5.07 -3.48
N LEU A 92 -10.66 -5.11 -4.75
CA LEU A 92 -9.30 -4.80 -5.15
C LEU A 92 -9.07 -3.30 -5.05
N MET A 93 -8.15 -2.90 -4.18
CA MET A 93 -7.67 -1.53 -4.08
C MET A 93 -6.57 -1.33 -5.10
N GLU A 94 -6.64 -0.25 -5.90
CA GLU A 94 -5.70 0.00 -7.01
C GLU A 94 -5.39 1.50 -7.26
N PRO A 95 -5.07 2.30 -6.22
CA PRO A 95 -4.76 3.73 -6.39
C PRO A 95 -3.52 3.95 -7.25
N GLN A 96 -3.52 5.06 -7.99
CA GLN A 96 -2.46 5.45 -8.89
C GLN A 96 -1.45 6.38 -8.20
N VAL A 97 -0.15 6.07 -8.36
CA VAL A 97 0.97 6.87 -7.81
C VAL A 97 2.04 7.14 -8.86
N GLY A 98 2.95 8.07 -8.57
CA GLY A 98 4.00 8.50 -9.49
C GLY A 98 3.53 9.52 -10.54
N PRO A 99 4.38 9.92 -11.48
CA PRO A 99 5.72 9.37 -11.74
C PRO A 99 6.72 9.72 -10.64
N PHE A 100 7.73 8.87 -10.47
CA PHE A 100 8.81 9.08 -9.50
C PHE A 100 10.17 9.10 -10.20
N PRO A 101 11.15 9.88 -9.71
CA PRO A 101 12.52 9.81 -10.24
C PRO A 101 13.15 8.41 -10.12
N VAL A 102 14.20 8.14 -10.88
CA VAL A 102 14.99 6.90 -10.76
C VAL A 102 15.49 6.69 -9.32
N GLY A 103 15.28 5.47 -8.80
CA GLY A 103 15.67 5.06 -7.46
C GLY A 103 14.90 3.85 -6.93
N ASP A 104 15.21 3.44 -5.71
CA ASP A 104 14.46 2.40 -4.99
C ASP A 104 13.40 3.03 -4.08
N TYR A 105 12.21 2.42 -4.05
CA TYR A 105 11.06 2.91 -3.31
C TYR A 105 10.44 1.80 -2.45
N ARG A 106 9.97 2.19 -1.27
CA ARG A 106 9.20 1.34 -0.37
C ARG A 106 7.73 1.74 -0.43
N LEU A 107 6.88 0.80 -0.85
CA LEU A 107 5.42 0.91 -0.82
C LEU A 107 4.94 0.30 0.49
N THR A 108 4.52 1.11 1.45
CA THR A 108 3.98 0.64 2.73
C THR A 108 2.48 0.78 2.73
N VAL A 109 1.75 -0.32 2.93
CA VAL A 109 0.29 -0.31 3.08
C VAL A 109 -0.07 -0.67 4.50
N THR A 110 -0.94 0.14 5.11
CA THR A 110 -1.59 -0.14 6.40
C THR A 110 -3.07 -0.33 6.16
N LEU A 111 -3.57 -1.54 6.41
CA LEU A 111 -5.00 -1.81 6.33
C LEU A 111 -5.73 -1.20 7.53
N ALA A 112 -6.98 -0.77 7.33
CA ALA A 112 -7.86 -0.23 8.38
C ALA A 112 -7.13 0.76 9.30
N ASN A 113 -6.44 1.73 8.68
CA ASN A 113 -5.56 2.70 9.33
C ASN A 113 -6.28 3.52 10.39
N ASP A 114 -7.53 3.88 10.12
CA ASP A 114 -8.40 4.68 10.99
C ASP A 114 -9.02 3.88 12.17
N LEU A 115 -9.12 2.56 12.04
CA LEU A 115 -9.61 1.68 13.10
C LEU A 115 -8.48 1.12 13.99
N GLY A 116 -7.24 1.10 13.51
CA GLY A 116 -6.08 0.59 14.25
C GLY A 116 -6.12 -0.92 14.49
N VAL A 117 -6.89 -1.65 13.68
CA VAL A 117 -7.06 -3.11 13.78
C VAL A 117 -6.50 -3.88 12.58
N GLY A 118 -5.94 -3.18 11.59
CA GLY A 118 -5.41 -3.80 10.39
C GLY A 118 -3.90 -4.05 10.43
N HIS A 119 -3.43 -4.74 9.38
CA HIS A 119 -2.05 -5.16 9.22
C HIS A 119 -1.26 -4.14 8.40
N THR A 120 0.00 -3.90 8.78
CA THR A 120 0.93 -3.10 7.98
C THR A 120 2.00 -3.99 7.37
N THR A 121 2.28 -3.82 6.08
CA THR A 121 3.41 -4.45 5.41
C THR A 121 3.98 -3.53 4.34
N PHE A 122 5.08 -3.94 3.72
CA PHE A 122 5.70 -3.17 2.65
C PHE A 122 6.14 -4.06 1.50
N HIS A 123 6.23 -3.45 0.32
CA HIS A 123 6.84 -4.01 -0.86
C HIS A 123 7.83 -3.03 -1.47
N CYS A 124 8.95 -3.55 -1.97
CA CYS A 124 10.04 -2.76 -2.50
C CYS A 124 10.02 -2.78 -4.02
N VAL A 125 10.08 -1.61 -4.64
CA VAL A 125 10.06 -1.47 -6.10
C VAL A 125 11.20 -0.58 -6.58
N PRO A 126 11.94 -1.00 -7.61
CA PRO A 126 12.87 -0.11 -8.30
C PRO A 126 12.14 0.69 -9.39
N VAL A 127 12.45 1.98 -9.49
CA VAL A 127 12.09 2.84 -10.62
C VAL A 127 13.33 3.06 -11.47
N VAL A 128 13.25 2.75 -12.76
CA VAL A 128 14.37 2.78 -13.71
C VAL A 128 14.17 3.87 -14.76
N ALA A 129 15.24 4.28 -15.44
CA ALA A 129 15.13 5.28 -16.49
C ALA A 129 14.34 4.73 -17.69
N ALA A 130 13.41 5.52 -18.23
CA ALA A 130 12.83 5.29 -19.55
C ALA A 130 13.94 5.31 -20.62
N VAL A 131 13.96 4.31 -21.49
CA VAL A 131 14.96 4.15 -22.57
C VAL A 131 14.41 4.61 -23.91
#